data_AF-A0A3N4A6W2-F1
#
_entry.id   AF-A0A3N4A6W2-F1
#
_cell.length_a   1.000
_cell.length_b   1.000
_cell.length_c   1.000
_cell.angle_alpha   90.00
_cell.angle_beta   90.00
_cell.angle_gamma   90.00
#
_symmetry.space_group_name_H-M   'P 1'
#
loop_
_entity.id
_entity.type
_entity.pdbx_description
1 polymer ?
#
loop_
_entity_poly.entity_id
_entity_poly.type
_entity_poly.pdbx_seq_one_letter_code
_entity_poly.pdbx_strand_id
1 'polypeptide(L)'
;MNPDRRERIELTVLAKLHRQQAVNDQRLAAIAVEAHTVEANQAKLLEAHYADAIDREAFLTHQRRLNTELANLGRERAKLESENTEIQQRVRDALDLLQDVHDTYSNAPVTVRKQLNRAIFAGIFLGPDPDQIRAELNEPFASIARPNND
;
A
#
# COMPACT_ATOMS: atom_id res chain seq x y z
N MET A 1 -7.53 -8.08 -28.51
CA MET A 1 -7.27 -8.83 -27.26
C MET A 1 -8.41 -9.83 -27.08
N ASN A 2 -8.16 -11.09 -26.73
CA ASN A 2 -9.22 -12.09 -26.53
C ASN A 2 -10.04 -11.74 -25.26
N PRO A 3 -11.38 -11.62 -25.31
CA PRO A 3 -12.22 -11.23 -24.16
C PRO A 3 -11.94 -12.05 -22.89
N ASP A 4 -11.78 -13.37 -23.02
CA ASP A 4 -11.50 -14.28 -21.90
C ASP A 4 -10.16 -14.00 -21.20
N ARG A 5 -9.19 -13.46 -21.95
CA ARG A 5 -7.89 -13.09 -21.40
C ARG A 5 -8.00 -11.81 -20.59
N ARG A 6 -8.84 -10.85 -20.99
CA ARG A 6 -9.07 -9.61 -20.24
C ARG A 6 -9.71 -9.90 -18.88
N GLU A 7 -10.78 -10.68 -18.86
CA GLU A 7 -11.54 -10.99 -17.64
C GLU A 7 -10.71 -11.77 -16.62
N ARG A 8 -9.88 -12.73 -17.07
CA ARG A 8 -8.95 -13.44 -16.18
C ARG A 8 -7.90 -12.53 -15.54
N ILE A 9 -7.39 -11.55 -16.30
CA ILE A 9 -6.40 -10.59 -15.80
C ILE A 9 -7.03 -9.73 -14.70
N GLU A 10 -8.21 -9.19 -14.98
CA GLU A 10 -9.02 -8.39 -14.07
C GLU A 10 -9.30 -9.10 -12.74
N LEU A 11 -9.84 -10.32 -12.78
CA LEU A 11 -10.13 -11.10 -11.56
C LEU A 11 -8.87 -11.37 -10.74
N THR A 12 -7.75 -11.67 -11.42
CA THR A 12 -6.46 -11.94 -10.75
C THR A 12 -5.89 -10.69 -10.10
N VAL A 13 -5.97 -9.53 -10.77
CA VAL A 13 -5.55 -8.22 -10.24
C VAL A 13 -6.34 -7.89 -8.97
N LEU A 14 -7.67 -7.95 -9.05
CA LEU A 14 -8.55 -7.60 -7.94
C LEU A 14 -8.31 -8.53 -6.73
N ALA A 15 -8.20 -9.84 -6.97
CA ALA A 15 -7.92 -10.80 -5.90
C ALA A 15 -6.58 -10.53 -5.19
N LYS A 16 -5.52 -10.19 -5.95
CA LYS A 16 -4.22 -9.84 -5.38
C LYS A 16 -4.28 -8.54 -4.56
N LEU A 17 -4.97 -7.51 -5.06
CA LEU A 17 -5.12 -6.23 -4.37
C LEU A 17 -5.90 -6.38 -3.06
N HIS A 18 -7.03 -7.11 -3.08
CA HIS A 18 -7.80 -7.41 -1.86
C HIS A 18 -6.99 -8.19 -0.83
N ARG A 19 -6.19 -9.17 -1.30
CA ARG A 19 -5.31 -9.93 -0.40
C ARG A 19 -4.26 -9.02 0.25
N GLN A 20 -3.65 -8.11 -0.52
CA GLN A 20 -2.68 -7.17 0.04
C GLN A 20 -3.31 -6.22 1.07
N GLN A 21 -4.52 -5.70 0.78
CA GLN A 21 -5.25 -4.87 1.71
C GLN A 21 -5.54 -5.62 3.03
N ALA A 22 -6.00 -6.88 2.94
CA ALA A 22 -6.27 -7.69 4.13
C ALA A 22 -5.02 -7.94 4.99
N VAL A 23 -3.86 -8.16 4.35
CA VAL A 23 -2.58 -8.30 5.07
C VAL A 23 -2.20 -6.99 5.78
N ASN A 24 -2.34 -5.86 5.09
CA ASN A 24 -2.07 -4.54 5.67
C ASN A 24 -3.00 -4.25 6.85
N ASP A 25 -4.30 -4.56 6.73
CA ASP A 25 -5.29 -4.39 7.80
C ASP A 25 -4.97 -5.25 9.02
N GLN A 26 -4.53 -6.50 8.83
CA GLN A 26 -4.07 -7.36 9.92
C GLN A 26 -2.85 -6.78 10.63
N ARG A 27 -1.88 -6.23 9.87
CA ARG A 27 -0.70 -5.60 10.47
C ARG A 27 -1.05 -4.32 11.22
N LEU A 28 -1.97 -3.50 10.69
CA LEU A 28 -2.48 -2.30 11.37
C LEU A 28 -3.14 -2.65 12.72
N ALA A 29 -3.94 -3.72 12.75
CA ALA A 29 -4.54 -4.22 13.99
C ALA A 29 -3.47 -4.68 15.00
N ALA A 30 -2.43 -5.39 14.55
CA ALA A 30 -1.32 -5.79 15.40
C ALA A 30 -0.56 -4.57 15.97
N ILE A 31 -0.26 -3.57 15.12
CA ILE A 31 0.39 -2.31 15.54
C ILE A 31 -0.43 -1.60 16.61
N ALA A 32 -1.77 -1.58 16.50
CA ALA A 32 -2.63 -0.96 17.51
C ALA A 32 -2.52 -1.66 18.87
N VAL A 33 -2.46 -3.00 18.90
CA VAL A 33 -2.26 -3.77 20.13
C VAL A 33 -0.87 -3.54 20.72
N GLU A 34 0.17 -3.52 19.88
CA GLU A 34 1.55 -3.23 20.29
C GLU A 34 1.65 -1.81 20.89
N ALA A 35 1.09 -0.80 20.22
CA ALA A 35 1.09 0.58 20.70
C ALA A 35 0.39 0.70 22.06
N HIS A 36 -0.77 0.06 22.23
CA HIS A 36 -1.48 0.05 23.52
C HIS A 36 -0.65 -0.59 24.64
N THR A 37 0.11 -1.63 24.32
CA THR A 37 1.02 -2.29 25.27
C THR A 37 2.16 -1.35 25.68
N VAL A 38 2.72 -0.60 24.74
CA VAL A 38 3.79 0.38 25.01
C VAL A 38 3.25 1.53 25.87
N GLU A 39 2.05 2.04 25.58
CA GLU A 39 1.37 3.06 26.39
C GLU A 39 1.12 2.57 27.83
N ALA A 40 0.66 1.32 28.00
CA ALA A 40 0.49 0.72 29.32
C ALA A 40 1.82 0.61 30.08
N ASN A 41 2.93 0.32 29.38
CA ASN A 41 4.25 0.31 29.98
C ASN A 41 4.75 1.72 30.37
N GLN A 42 4.39 2.75 29.60
CA GLN A 42 4.67 4.14 29.98
C GLN A 42 3.92 4.54 31.26
N ALA A 43 2.64 4.13 31.40
CA ALA A 43 1.88 4.37 32.62
C ALA A 43 2.53 3.69 33.84
N LYS A 44 2.92 2.41 33.72
CA LYS A 44 3.64 1.69 34.78
C LYS A 44 4.99 2.31 35.12
N LEU A 45 5.72 2.81 34.12
CA LEU A 45 6.99 3.49 34.33
C LEU A 45 6.81 4.79 35.13
N LEU A 46 5.73 5.54 34.86
CA LEU A 46 5.37 6.73 35.63
C LEU A 46 4.98 6.38 37.06
N GLU A 47 4.16 5.34 37.26
CA GLU A 47 3.80 4.85 38.60
C GLU A 47 5.03 4.44 39.41
N ALA A 48 5.97 3.71 38.81
CA ALA A 48 7.21 3.31 39.44
C ALA A 48 8.08 4.52 39.83
N HIS A 49 8.11 5.56 39.00
CA HIS A 49 8.82 6.79 39.32
C HIS A 49 8.17 7.54 40.50
N TYR A 50 6.84 7.62 40.53
CA TYR A 50 6.13 8.25 41.65
C TYR A 50 6.21 7.47 42.96
N ALA A 51 6.40 6.15 42.88
CA ALA A 51 6.65 5.30 44.04
C ALA A 51 8.12 5.32 44.50
N ASP A 52 8.97 6.20 43.94
CA ASP A 52 10.42 6.27 44.16
C ASP A 52 11.13 4.91 43.93
N ALA A 53 10.54 4.02 43.13
CA ALA A 53 11.05 2.67 42.89
C ALA A 53 12.19 2.65 41.85
N ILE A 54 12.36 3.75 41.10
CA ILE A 54 13.42 3.95 40.11
C ILE A 54 13.96 5.37 40.21
N ASP A 55 15.26 5.52 39.94
CA ASP A 55 15.88 6.84 39.84
C ASP A 55 15.52 7.55 38.51
N ARG A 56 15.86 8.83 38.46
CA ARG A 56 15.59 9.69 37.30
C ARG A 56 16.33 9.23 36.04
N GLU A 57 17.52 8.65 36.16
CA GLU A 57 18.32 8.24 35.00
C GLU A 57 17.71 6.99 34.35
N ALA A 58 17.33 6.01 35.16
CA ALA A 58 16.61 4.81 34.75
C ALA A 58 15.27 5.19 34.10
N PHE A 59 14.50 6.09 34.73
CA PHE A 59 13.24 6.59 34.16
C PHE A 59 13.44 7.18 32.77
N LEU A 60 14.38 8.13 32.60
CA LEU A 60 14.63 8.78 31.31
C LEU A 60 15.14 7.81 30.24
N THR A 61 15.89 6.78 30.63
CA THR A 61 16.38 5.75 29.71
C THR A 61 15.24 4.89 29.19
N HIS A 62 14.38 4.39 30.08
CA HIS A 62 13.22 3.60 29.69
C HIS A 62 12.20 4.43 28.90
N GLN A 63 11.93 5.67 29.32
CA GLN A 63 11.03 6.58 28.61
C GLN A 63 11.51 6.86 27.18
N ARG A 64 12.80 7.13 26.98
CA ARG A 64 13.38 7.31 25.63
C ARG A 64 13.21 6.09 24.75
N ARG A 65 13.42 4.89 25.31
CA ARG A 65 13.19 3.62 24.58
C ARG A 65 11.74 3.47 24.14
N LEU A 66 10.78 3.63 25.06
CA LEU A 66 9.34 3.51 24.77
C LEU A 66 8.87 4.56 23.75
N ASN A 67 9.36 5.79 23.85
CA ASN A 67 9.06 6.85 22.86
C ASN A 67 9.59 6.51 21.47
N THR A 68 10.78 5.90 21.39
CA THR A 68 11.36 5.47 20.12
C THR A 68 10.55 4.34 19.50
N GLU A 69 10.09 3.39 20.32
CA GLU A 69 9.22 2.30 19.91
C GLU A 69 7.88 2.81 19.36
N LEU A 70 7.19 3.73 20.07
CA LEU A 70 5.97 4.37 19.57
C LEU A 70 6.21 5.14 18.26
N ALA A 71 7.32 5.85 18.14
CA ALA A 71 7.64 6.57 16.91
C ALA A 71 7.87 5.61 15.73
N ASN A 72 8.48 4.45 15.96
CA ASN A 72 8.66 3.42 14.94
C ASN A 72 7.30 2.84 14.50
N LEU A 73 6.47 2.44 15.46
CA LEU A 73 5.11 1.95 15.21
C LEU A 73 4.27 2.98 14.46
N GLY A 74 4.35 4.26 14.82
CA GLY A 74 3.64 5.35 14.15
C GLY A 74 4.08 5.54 12.69
N ARG A 75 5.38 5.41 12.38
CA ARG A 75 5.87 5.47 11.00
C ARG A 75 5.42 4.27 10.18
N GLU A 76 5.44 3.08 10.77
CA GLU A 76 4.94 1.87 10.10
C GLU A 76 3.44 1.96 9.81
N ARG A 77 2.65 2.44 10.80
CA ARG A 77 1.21 2.68 10.65
C ARG A 77 0.92 3.63 9.48
N ALA A 78 1.57 4.80 9.46
CA ALA A 78 1.37 5.80 8.42
C ALA A 78 1.71 5.27 7.01
N LYS A 79 2.75 4.43 6.90
CA LYS A 79 3.11 3.77 5.65
C LYS A 79 2.00 2.82 5.19
N LEU A 80 1.51 1.94 6.06
CA LEU A 80 0.46 0.97 5.72
C LEU A 80 -0.88 1.64 5.41
N GLU A 81 -1.24 2.71 6.11
CA GLU A 81 -2.43 3.53 5.83
C GLU A 81 -2.35 4.18 4.44
N SER A 82 -1.17 4.69 4.06
CA SER A 82 -0.91 5.23 2.73
C SER A 82 -1.03 4.14 1.65
N GLU A 83 -0.41 2.99 1.87
CA GLU A 83 -0.49 1.84 0.94
C GLU A 83 -1.94 1.36 0.76
N ASN A 84 -2.72 1.28 1.82
CA ASN A 84 -4.14 0.92 1.74
C ASN A 84 -4.95 1.96 0.97
N THR A 85 -4.69 3.25 1.16
CA THR A 85 -5.34 4.32 0.39
C THR A 85 -5.02 4.18 -1.10
N GLU A 86 -3.77 3.88 -1.44
CA GLU A 86 -3.37 3.61 -2.82
C GLU A 86 -4.03 2.37 -3.40
N ILE A 87 -4.11 1.27 -2.65
CA ILE A 87 -4.81 0.04 -3.07
C ILE A 87 -6.28 0.34 -3.35
N GLN A 88 -6.96 1.06 -2.46
CA GLN A 88 -8.36 1.46 -2.65
C GLN A 88 -8.55 2.34 -3.89
N GLN A 89 -7.61 3.25 -4.17
CA GLN A 89 -7.65 4.03 -5.40
C GLN A 89 -7.47 3.13 -6.63
N ARG A 90 -6.50 2.22 -6.62
CA ARG A 90 -6.25 1.29 -7.73
C ARG A 90 -7.43 0.35 -7.99
N VAL A 91 -8.11 -0.12 -6.95
CA VAL A 91 -9.33 -0.93 -7.09
C VAL A 91 -10.44 -0.11 -7.73
N ARG A 92 -10.65 1.15 -7.31
CA ARG A 92 -11.63 2.04 -7.96
C ARG A 92 -11.29 2.31 -9.42
N ASP A 93 -10.04 2.67 -9.72
CA ASP A 93 -9.58 2.92 -11.09
C ASP A 93 -9.73 1.67 -11.97
N ALA A 94 -9.49 0.48 -11.41
CA ALA A 94 -9.72 -0.78 -12.10
C ALA A 94 -11.22 -0.98 -12.36
N LEU A 95 -12.09 -0.86 -11.36
CA LEU A 95 -13.55 -1.00 -11.54
C LEU A 95 -14.10 0.00 -12.58
N ASP A 96 -13.63 1.25 -12.57
CA ASP A 96 -13.99 2.27 -13.55
C ASP A 96 -13.53 1.90 -14.97
N LEU A 97 -12.32 1.35 -15.10
CA LEU A 97 -11.81 0.85 -16.38
C LEU A 97 -12.66 -0.30 -16.92
N LEU A 98 -13.18 -1.15 -16.03
CA LEU A 98 -13.87 -2.37 -16.41
C LEU A 98 -15.28 -2.11 -16.94
N GLN A 99 -15.85 -0.95 -16.59
CA GLN A 99 -17.20 -0.53 -16.93
C GLN A 99 -17.38 -0.13 -18.40
N ASP A 100 -16.33 0.32 -19.14
CA ASP A 100 -16.35 0.40 -20.61
C ASP A 100 -14.96 0.74 -21.21
N VAL A 101 -14.16 -0.25 -21.64
CA VAL A 101 -12.71 -0.01 -21.93
C VAL A 101 -12.44 0.80 -23.20
N HIS A 102 -13.27 0.70 -24.23
CA HIS A 102 -12.94 1.30 -25.52
C HIS A 102 -13.54 2.70 -25.71
N ASP A 103 -14.84 2.83 -25.45
CA ASP A 103 -15.55 4.11 -25.61
C ASP A 103 -15.25 5.07 -24.45
N THR A 104 -15.12 4.58 -23.21
CA THR A 104 -14.78 5.45 -22.07
C THR A 104 -13.35 5.95 -22.17
N TYR A 105 -12.37 5.12 -22.58
CA TYR A 105 -10.99 5.60 -22.72
C TYR A 105 -10.86 6.66 -23.82
N SER A 106 -11.52 6.47 -24.96
CA SER A 106 -11.44 7.39 -26.10
C SER A 106 -12.17 8.72 -25.83
N ASN A 107 -13.27 8.68 -25.06
CA ASN A 107 -14.07 9.86 -24.72
C ASN A 107 -13.75 10.43 -23.32
N ALA A 108 -12.85 9.81 -22.55
CA ALA A 108 -12.53 10.25 -21.20
C ALA A 108 -11.81 11.61 -21.16
N PRO A 109 -12.14 12.46 -20.16
CA PRO A 109 -11.37 13.65 -19.84
C PRO A 109 -9.87 13.33 -19.71
N VAL A 110 -9.01 14.27 -20.12
CA VAL A 110 -7.53 14.12 -20.10
C VAL A 110 -7.02 13.69 -18.72
N THR A 111 -7.65 14.18 -17.65
CA THR A 111 -7.32 13.84 -16.25
C THR A 111 -7.51 12.36 -15.96
N VAL A 112 -8.64 11.78 -16.38
CA VAL A 112 -8.97 10.36 -16.21
C VAL A 112 -7.99 9.49 -17.01
N ARG A 113 -7.71 9.84 -18.27
CA ARG A 113 -6.70 9.13 -19.08
C ARG A 113 -5.31 9.14 -18.45
N LYS A 114 -4.92 10.27 -17.84
CA LYS A 114 -3.65 10.38 -17.10
C LYS A 114 -3.62 9.54 -15.84
N GLN A 115 -4.71 9.50 -15.07
CA GLN A 115 -4.82 8.61 -13.90
C GLN A 115 -4.69 7.15 -14.31
N LEU A 116 -5.38 6.75 -15.37
CA LEU A 116 -5.34 5.40 -15.90
C LEU A 116 -3.92 4.99 -16.35
N ASN A 117 -3.24 5.88 -17.06
CA ASN A 117 -1.85 5.65 -17.46
C ASN A 117 -0.91 5.54 -16.26
N ARG A 118 -1.13 6.33 -15.19
CA ARG A 118 -0.33 6.22 -13.96
C ARG A 118 -0.65 4.96 -13.15
N ALA A 119 -1.88 4.44 -13.23
CA ALA A 119 -2.26 3.22 -12.56
C ALA A 119 -1.63 2.00 -13.23
N ILE A 120 -1.65 1.95 -14.57
CA ILE A 120 -1.18 0.82 -15.38
C ILE A 120 0.35 0.83 -15.56
N PHE A 121 0.94 1.98 -15.86
CA PHE A 121 2.35 2.09 -16.24
C PHE A 121 3.20 2.67 -15.11
N ALA A 122 4.29 1.98 -14.81
CA ALA A 122 5.42 2.51 -14.04
C ALA A 122 6.25 3.49 -14.91
N GLY A 123 6.32 3.24 -16.22
CA GLY A 123 7.01 4.09 -17.18
C GLY A 123 6.77 3.66 -18.63
N ILE A 124 6.87 4.60 -19.56
CA ILE A 124 6.83 4.32 -21.01
C ILE A 124 8.11 4.91 -21.62
N PHE A 125 8.91 4.04 -22.21
CA PHE A 125 10.19 4.35 -22.82
C PHE A 125 10.06 4.26 -24.34
N LEU A 126 10.47 5.31 -25.02
CA LEU A 126 10.52 5.38 -26.48
C LEU A 126 11.96 5.13 -26.93
N GLY A 127 12.16 4.18 -27.84
CA GLY A 127 13.43 3.92 -28.48
C GLY A 127 13.71 4.89 -29.64
N PRO A 128 14.90 4.81 -30.25
CA PRO A 128 15.29 5.62 -31.41
C PRO A 128 14.38 5.43 -32.63
N ASP A 129 13.73 4.27 -32.77
CA ASP A 129 12.75 4.00 -33.82
C ASP A 129 11.31 4.21 -33.32
N PRO A 130 10.39 4.76 -34.15
CA PRO A 130 9.00 5.06 -33.75
C PRO A 130 8.21 3.85 -33.20
N ASP A 131 8.57 2.64 -33.65
CA ASP A 131 7.89 1.40 -33.30
C ASP A 131 8.48 0.76 -32.03
N GLN A 132 9.59 1.28 -31.51
CA GLN A 132 10.26 0.73 -30.34
C GLN A 132 9.69 1.34 -29.06
N ILE A 133 8.53 0.86 -28.62
CA ILE A 133 7.89 1.28 -27.36
C ILE A 133 8.08 0.18 -26.31
N ARG A 134 8.73 0.52 -25.20
CA ARG A 134 8.81 -0.34 -24.02
C ARG A 134 8.00 0.26 -22.89
N ALA A 135 7.00 -0.47 -22.40
CA ALA A 135 6.21 -0.07 -21.26
C ALA A 135 6.57 -0.93 -20.05
N GLU A 136 6.85 -0.27 -18.92
CA GLU A 136 6.96 -0.91 -17.62
C GLU A 136 5.62 -0.76 -16.91
N LEU A 137 5.09 -1.89 -16.42
CA LEU A 137 3.79 -1.93 -15.76
C LEU A 137 3.99 -1.80 -14.26
N ASN A 138 3.03 -1.17 -13.58
CA ASN A 138 2.95 -1.25 -12.13
C ASN A 138 2.48 -2.67 -11.73
N GLU A 139 2.84 -3.11 -10.53
CA GLU A 139 2.14 -4.24 -9.94
C GLU A 139 0.68 -3.85 -9.61
N PRO A 140 -0.27 -4.79 -9.77
CA PRO A 140 -0.11 -6.21 -10.11
C PRO A 140 -0.02 -6.52 -11.62
N PHE A 141 -0.15 -5.54 -12.52
CA PHE A 141 -0.19 -5.75 -13.97
C PHE A 141 1.11 -6.35 -14.52
N ALA A 142 2.26 -5.98 -13.95
CA ALA A 142 3.57 -6.54 -14.31
C ALA A 142 3.64 -8.07 -14.10
N SER A 143 3.15 -8.57 -12.96
CA SER A 143 3.14 -10.01 -12.67
C SER A 143 2.22 -10.84 -13.60
N ILE A 144 1.30 -10.19 -14.31
CA ILE A 144 0.32 -10.86 -15.18
C ILE A 144 0.73 -10.81 -16.65
N ALA A 145 1.45 -9.76 -17.05
CA ALA A 145 1.98 -9.63 -18.40
C ALA A 145 3.17 -10.58 -18.66
N ARG A 146 3.81 -11.10 -17.60
CA ARG A 146 4.82 -12.15 -17.74
C ARG A 146 4.15 -13.44 -18.23
N PRO A 147 4.59 -14.03 -19.36
CA PRO A 147 4.08 -15.32 -19.77
C PRO A 147 4.39 -16.35 -18.67
N ASN A 148 3.40 -17.16 -18.29
CA ASN A 148 3.65 -18.36 -17.50
C ASN A 148 4.61 -19.24 -18.33
N ASN A 149 5.84 -19.39 -17.88
CA ASN A 149 6.65 -20.55 -18.26
C ASN A 149 6.14 -21.72 -17.41
N ASP A 150 5.13 -22.42 -17.91
CA ASP A 150 4.83 -23.81 -17.57
C ASP A 150 4.90 -24.64 -18.86
#